data_AF-A0A7S0GL90-F1
#
_entry.id   AF-A0A7S0GL90-F1
#
_cell.length_a   1.000
_cell.length_b   1.000
_cell.length_c   1.000
_cell.angle_alpha   90.00
_cell.angle_beta   90.00
_cell.angle_gamma   90.00
#
_symmetry.space_group_name_H-M   'P 1'
#
loop_
_entity.id
_entity.type
_entity.pdbx_description
1 polymer ?
#
loop_
_entity_poly.entity_id
_entity_poly.type
_entity_poly.pdbx_seq_one_letter_code
_entity_poly.pdbx_strand_id
1 'polypeptide(L)'
;MGKIKLCAKLLQTEGLKLLEESKAEQGKSLMEFGENLSKLVEEGDGKLSGAELKALYEEQSHKNAIEAVAKTAGKYSKQFHSILPLLSRAGHEDFTFMDFEPSLANTAELVGKKVLCVGAGGLGCEILKNLALSGVKDITVIDLDTIDVSNLNRQFLFRRKDVGKPKAQVAAEFIEQRCKGVRVKWYKQKIQEFGDEFYKQFSIVIAGLDNVNARLFLNTKLYSLVKTDEDGDPQLDTIIPLVDGGTEGFKGQARFFLYPFTSCFECSAGDLQGGPKFDLCTIRTMPRIPEHCVAYALLIQWPLLEEFKDHKTYKLRKDTEKASGEKKAVNLDKDNTEHMTWLYERSKERAAKYKIEGVTYNLTMQYVKNIIPAIASTNALISAACSNEAIKYLTKVAPTLENYFFYSGQNGCYTRTFEYKKNPECFTCGVSKIHLEVHSTALLGDIKKQLDQKHKLECSAFVTRDGKAIYNAGAFFVATHGNLERTIEVLLPKKTNILTLFAKKPGSTKLKKISLTIVKADTKR
;
A
#
# COMPACT_ATOMS: atom_id res chain seq x y z
N MET A 1 21.34 15.40 38.95
CA MET A 1 21.40 14.30 39.95
C MET A 1 20.06 13.60 40.21
N GLY A 2 18.92 14.28 40.33
CA GLY A 2 17.61 13.62 40.59
C GLY A 2 17.10 12.68 39.49
N LYS A 3 17.37 12.98 38.20
CA LYS A 3 16.98 12.12 37.05
C LYS A 3 17.85 10.85 36.90
N ILE A 4 19.09 10.89 37.41
CA ILE A 4 20.04 9.77 37.40
C ILE A 4 19.66 8.74 38.46
N LYS A 5 19.26 9.19 39.66
CA LYS A 5 18.69 8.30 40.70
C LYS A 5 17.33 7.70 40.29
N LEU A 6 16.54 8.39 39.46
CA LEU A 6 15.28 7.86 38.93
C LEU A 6 15.51 6.77 37.86
N CYS A 7 16.50 6.97 36.96
CA CYS A 7 16.90 5.95 35.98
C CYS A 7 17.52 4.72 36.66
N ALA A 8 18.37 4.90 37.67
CA ALA A 8 18.95 3.79 38.44
C ALA A 8 17.88 2.99 39.21
N LYS A 9 16.84 3.66 39.73
CA LYS A 9 15.74 2.99 40.45
C LYS A 9 14.80 2.24 39.50
N LEU A 10 14.54 2.77 38.30
CA LEU A 10 13.78 2.09 37.23
C LEU A 10 14.55 0.87 36.68
N LEU A 11 15.86 1.00 36.49
CA LEU A 11 16.76 -0.11 36.12
C LEU A 11 16.78 -1.23 37.17
N GLN A 12 16.71 -0.90 38.46
CA GLN A 12 16.59 -1.90 39.52
C GLN A 12 15.20 -2.56 39.60
N THR A 13 14.10 -1.87 39.29
CA THR A 13 12.75 -2.44 39.45
C THR A 13 12.23 -3.18 38.22
N GLU A 14 12.57 -2.75 37.00
CA GLU A 14 12.20 -3.47 35.76
C GLU A 14 13.24 -4.53 35.38
N GLY A 15 14.51 -4.30 35.68
CA GLY A 15 15.58 -5.28 35.44
C GLY A 15 15.43 -6.55 36.29
N LEU A 16 15.04 -6.42 37.56
CA LEU A 16 14.77 -7.57 38.44
C LEU A 16 13.56 -8.39 38.00
N LYS A 17 12.52 -7.75 37.43
CA LYS A 17 11.33 -8.44 36.91
C LYS A 17 11.64 -9.28 35.67
N LEU A 18 12.50 -8.76 34.78
CA LEU A 18 12.96 -9.48 33.59
C LEU A 18 14.00 -10.58 33.94
N LEU A 19 14.74 -10.41 35.04
CA LEU A 19 15.69 -11.39 35.57
C LEU A 19 15.01 -12.59 36.27
N GLU A 20 13.88 -12.40 36.96
CA GLU A 20 13.12 -13.49 37.59
C GLU A 20 12.48 -14.45 36.56
N GLU A 21 12.18 -13.95 35.35
CA GLU A 21 11.61 -14.73 34.25
C GLU A 21 12.66 -15.51 33.43
N SER A 22 13.94 -15.15 33.55
CA SER A 22 15.06 -15.74 32.82
C SER A 22 15.89 -16.64 33.75
N LYS A 23 15.53 -17.92 33.87
CA LYS A 23 16.32 -18.89 34.62
C LYS A 23 17.60 -19.29 33.87
N ALA A 24 18.72 -19.09 34.58
CA ALA A 24 20.04 -19.73 34.49
C ALA A 24 21.06 -19.20 33.45
N GLU A 25 22.27 -18.98 33.99
CA GLU A 25 23.58 -18.66 33.37
C GLU A 25 23.78 -17.28 32.71
N GLN A 26 22.82 -16.72 31.97
CA GLN A 26 23.02 -15.42 31.29
C GLN A 26 23.00 -14.19 32.23
N GLY A 27 22.40 -14.30 33.41
CA GLY A 27 22.35 -13.20 34.39
C GLY A 27 23.71 -12.85 35.03
N LYS A 28 24.68 -13.78 35.01
CA LYS A 28 26.02 -13.53 35.59
C LYS A 28 26.90 -12.67 34.69
N SER A 29 26.86 -12.86 33.37
CA SER A 29 27.70 -12.06 32.45
C SER A 29 27.21 -10.61 32.30
N LEU A 30 25.91 -10.36 32.51
CA LEU A 30 25.33 -9.01 32.53
C LEU A 30 25.69 -8.23 33.81
N MET A 31 25.79 -8.91 34.95
CA MET A 31 26.28 -8.34 36.20
C MET A 31 27.78 -8.00 36.11
N GLU A 32 28.60 -8.91 35.59
CA GLU A 32 30.04 -8.66 35.36
C GLU A 32 30.28 -7.53 34.35
N PHE A 33 29.44 -7.41 33.31
CA PHE A 33 29.52 -6.30 32.35
C PHE A 33 29.13 -4.96 32.97
N GLY A 34 28.07 -4.93 33.81
CA GLY A 34 27.68 -3.74 34.57
C GLY A 34 28.78 -3.28 35.54
N GLU A 35 29.46 -4.21 36.21
CA GLU A 35 30.58 -3.92 37.11
C GLU A 35 31.83 -3.44 36.36
N ASN A 36 32.15 -4.03 35.20
CA ASN A 36 33.27 -3.60 34.35
C ASN A 36 33.03 -2.24 33.69
N LEU A 37 31.78 -1.91 33.31
CA LEU A 37 31.43 -0.57 32.83
C LEU A 37 31.52 0.48 33.95
N SER A 38 31.12 0.12 35.17
CA SER A 38 31.28 0.99 36.33
C SER A 38 32.76 1.27 36.62
N LYS A 39 33.64 0.26 36.48
CA LYS A 39 35.10 0.43 36.58
C LYS A 39 35.69 1.29 35.46
N LEU A 40 35.25 1.12 34.21
CA LEU A 40 35.68 1.93 33.07
C LEU A 40 35.27 3.41 33.19
N VAL A 41 34.17 3.69 33.89
CA VAL A 41 33.73 5.06 34.23
C VAL A 41 34.50 5.64 35.42
N GLU A 42 35.05 4.80 36.30
CA GLU A 42 35.86 5.23 37.45
C GLU A 42 37.36 5.42 37.12
N GLU A 43 37.90 4.73 36.10
CA GLU A 43 39.35 4.73 35.79
C GLU A 43 39.76 5.52 34.53
N GLY A 44 38.85 6.15 33.79
CA GLY A 44 39.17 6.82 32.52
C GLY A 44 38.56 8.20 32.34
N ASP A 45 39.43 9.20 32.09
CA ASP A 45 39.08 10.56 31.68
C ASP A 45 37.90 10.59 30.69
N GLY A 46 36.85 11.34 31.07
CA GLY A 46 35.57 11.30 30.39
C GLY A 46 35.63 11.63 28.90
N LYS A 47 34.83 10.90 28.10
CA LYS A 47 34.32 11.30 26.77
C LYS A 47 33.44 10.20 26.11
N LEU A 48 32.41 9.71 26.78
CA LEU A 48 31.34 8.99 26.11
C LEU A 48 29.99 9.59 26.51
N SER A 49 29.31 10.20 25.56
CA SER A 49 27.95 10.70 25.67
C SER A 49 26.97 9.53 25.88
N GLY A 50 25.81 9.82 26.48
CA GLY A 50 24.76 8.82 26.66
C GLY A 50 24.27 8.18 25.35
N ALA A 51 24.48 8.83 24.21
CA ALA A 51 24.20 8.27 22.88
C ALA A 51 25.26 7.23 22.47
N GLU A 52 26.53 7.47 22.76
CA GLU A 52 27.63 6.55 22.44
C GLU A 52 27.58 5.29 23.32
N LEU A 53 27.24 5.43 24.61
CA LEU A 53 27.00 4.29 25.50
C LEU A 53 25.79 3.46 25.06
N LYS A 54 24.73 4.12 24.57
CA LYS A 54 23.55 3.43 24.03
C LYS A 54 23.88 2.69 22.73
N ALA A 55 24.66 3.30 21.83
CA ALA A 55 25.12 2.66 20.60
C ALA A 55 26.01 1.44 20.88
N LEU A 56 26.96 1.55 21.82
CA LEU A 56 27.81 0.42 22.24
C LEU A 56 26.99 -0.72 22.88
N TYR A 57 25.99 -0.39 23.69
CA TYR A 57 25.08 -1.39 24.26
C TYR A 57 24.21 -2.06 23.19
N GLU A 58 23.67 -1.29 22.24
CA GLU A 58 22.90 -1.81 21.11
C GLU A 58 23.77 -2.71 20.21
N GLU A 59 25.01 -2.32 19.94
CA GLU A 59 25.97 -3.10 19.16
C GLU A 59 26.37 -4.40 19.87
N GLN A 60 26.65 -4.35 21.17
CA GLN A 60 27.01 -5.54 21.96
C GLN A 60 25.80 -6.47 22.16
N SER A 61 24.59 -5.91 22.33
CA SER A 61 23.34 -6.66 22.35
C SER A 61 23.08 -7.35 21.02
N HIS A 62 23.36 -6.67 19.90
CA HIS A 62 23.28 -7.24 18.56
C HIS A 62 24.29 -8.38 18.35
N LYS A 63 25.56 -8.19 18.77
CA LYS A 63 26.60 -9.23 18.75
C LYS A 63 26.22 -10.44 19.61
N ASN A 64 25.74 -10.22 20.83
CA ASN A 64 25.30 -11.29 21.73
C ASN A 64 24.06 -12.03 21.19
N ALA A 65 23.13 -11.33 20.53
CA ALA A 65 21.98 -11.93 19.85
C ALA A 65 22.43 -12.78 18.64
N ILE A 66 23.39 -12.29 17.85
CA ILE A 66 24.00 -13.03 16.74
C ILE A 66 24.68 -14.30 17.25
N GLU A 67 25.44 -14.21 18.35
CA GLU A 67 26.17 -15.35 18.94
C GLU A 67 25.23 -16.38 19.58
N ALA A 68 24.17 -15.92 20.24
CA ALA A 68 23.10 -16.79 20.74
C ALA A 68 22.38 -17.50 19.59
N VAL A 69 22.12 -16.81 18.48
CA VAL A 69 21.50 -17.43 17.31
C VAL A 69 22.47 -18.34 16.57
N ALA A 70 23.77 -18.05 16.52
CA ALA A 70 24.80 -18.96 15.99
C ALA A 70 24.87 -20.27 16.80
N LYS A 71 24.79 -20.19 18.14
CA LYS A 71 24.60 -21.38 19.01
C LYS A 71 23.27 -22.09 18.76
N THR A 72 22.22 -21.34 18.44
CA THR A 72 20.90 -21.90 18.07
C THR A 72 20.87 -22.42 16.62
N ALA A 73 21.83 -22.03 15.77
CA ALA A 73 21.88 -22.42 14.35
C ALA A 73 22.08 -23.93 14.18
N GLY A 74 22.72 -24.61 15.13
CA GLY A 74 22.73 -26.07 15.21
C GLY A 74 21.33 -26.68 15.30
N LYS A 75 20.41 -26.02 16.02
CA LYS A 75 18.98 -26.38 16.16
C LYS A 75 18.15 -26.00 14.92
N TYR A 76 18.55 -24.95 14.20
CA TYR A 76 17.91 -24.47 12.97
C TYR A 76 18.43 -25.12 11.68
N SER A 77 19.50 -25.90 11.74
CA SER A 77 20.16 -26.52 10.58
C SER A 77 19.22 -27.33 9.67
N LYS A 78 18.22 -28.03 10.25
CA LYS A 78 17.19 -28.76 9.47
C LYS A 78 16.09 -27.85 8.92
N GLN A 79 15.70 -26.79 9.64
CA GLN A 79 14.59 -25.92 9.24
C GLN A 79 15.01 -24.93 8.14
N PHE A 80 16.26 -24.48 8.15
CA PHE A 80 16.79 -23.47 7.24
C PHE A 80 17.78 -24.06 6.21
N HIS A 81 17.82 -25.38 6.08
CA HIS A 81 18.80 -26.08 5.24
C HIS A 81 18.89 -25.51 3.81
N SER A 82 17.74 -25.13 3.22
CA SER A 82 17.68 -24.63 1.85
C SER A 82 18.19 -23.19 1.68
N ILE A 83 18.11 -22.35 2.71
CA ILE A 83 18.52 -20.95 2.64
C ILE A 83 19.94 -20.72 3.21
N LEU A 84 20.38 -21.57 4.14
CA LEU A 84 21.72 -21.48 4.76
C LEU A 84 22.86 -21.37 3.74
N PRO A 85 22.92 -22.19 2.66
CA PRO A 85 23.98 -22.07 1.66
C PRO A 85 24.03 -20.70 0.97
N LEU A 86 22.88 -20.05 0.81
CA LEU A 86 22.79 -18.72 0.20
C LEU A 86 23.33 -17.65 1.15
N LEU A 87 23.12 -17.82 2.45
CA LEU A 87 23.49 -16.82 3.45
C LEU A 87 24.93 -16.95 3.95
N SER A 88 25.50 -18.16 3.91
CA SER A 88 26.77 -18.48 4.57
C SER A 88 27.94 -18.72 3.61
N ARG A 89 27.71 -18.69 2.29
CA ARG A 89 28.75 -18.95 1.28
C ARG A 89 28.97 -17.69 0.46
N ALA A 90 30.23 -17.41 0.13
CA ALA A 90 30.56 -16.38 -0.83
C ALA A 90 29.92 -16.72 -2.19
N GLY A 91 29.28 -15.72 -2.80
CA GLY A 91 28.88 -15.76 -4.20
C GLY A 91 29.93 -15.07 -5.08
N HIS A 92 29.69 -15.10 -6.38
CA HIS A 92 30.47 -14.31 -7.33
C HIS A 92 30.06 -12.83 -7.23
N GLU A 93 31.02 -11.91 -7.31
CA GLU A 93 30.81 -10.46 -7.11
C GLU A 93 29.71 -9.87 -8.02
N ASP A 94 29.63 -10.31 -9.27
CA ASP A 94 28.58 -9.91 -10.23
C ASP A 94 27.15 -10.27 -9.81
N PHE A 95 26.97 -11.23 -8.91
CA PHE A 95 25.66 -11.78 -8.53
C PHE A 95 25.31 -11.57 -7.05
N THR A 96 26.24 -11.05 -6.25
CA THR A 96 26.03 -10.68 -4.85
C THR A 96 25.86 -9.17 -4.72
N PHE A 97 25.11 -8.73 -3.71
CA PHE A 97 25.08 -7.29 -3.41
C PHE A 97 26.45 -6.85 -2.86
N MET A 98 26.86 -5.61 -3.15
CA MET A 98 28.20 -5.09 -2.82
C MET A 98 28.55 -5.21 -1.33
N ASP A 99 27.55 -5.09 -0.45
CA ASP A 99 27.74 -5.17 1.01
C ASP A 99 27.38 -6.55 1.60
N PHE A 100 27.38 -7.61 0.79
CA PHE A 100 27.09 -8.96 1.26
C PHE A 100 28.33 -9.64 1.83
N GLU A 101 28.30 -9.87 3.15
CA GLU A 101 29.32 -10.65 3.83
C GLU A 101 28.77 -12.05 4.17
N PRO A 102 29.36 -13.14 3.65
CA PRO A 102 28.86 -14.48 3.87
C PRO A 102 29.05 -14.91 5.33
N SER A 103 27.95 -15.15 6.03
CA SER A 103 27.99 -15.51 7.45
C SER A 103 26.76 -16.30 7.88
N LEU A 104 26.94 -17.20 8.85
CA LEU A 104 25.81 -17.83 9.54
C LEU A 104 24.97 -16.80 10.32
N ALA A 105 25.56 -15.67 10.70
CA ALA A 105 24.88 -14.54 11.35
C ALA A 105 23.74 -13.97 10.50
N ASN A 106 23.84 -14.01 9.18
CA ASN A 106 22.80 -13.53 8.26
C ASN A 106 21.45 -14.26 8.47
N THR A 107 21.49 -15.50 8.95
CA THR A 107 20.27 -16.24 9.31
C THR A 107 19.61 -15.64 10.55
N ALA A 108 20.41 -15.23 11.54
CA ALA A 108 19.93 -14.55 12.75
C ALA A 108 19.30 -13.21 12.41
N GLU A 109 19.97 -12.45 11.55
CA GLU A 109 19.47 -11.17 11.09
C GLU A 109 18.13 -11.32 10.39
N LEU A 110 18.00 -12.27 9.46
CA LEU A 110 16.74 -12.55 8.76
C LEU A 110 15.61 -12.93 9.72
N VAL A 111 15.90 -13.76 10.72
CA VAL A 111 14.94 -14.15 11.77
C VAL A 111 14.48 -12.94 12.59
N GLY A 112 15.37 -11.98 12.82
CA GLY A 112 15.09 -10.74 13.56
C GLY A 112 14.34 -9.67 12.74
N LYS A 113 14.22 -9.82 11.41
CA LYS A 113 13.51 -8.83 10.57
C LYS A 113 12.00 -8.89 10.79
N LYS A 114 11.37 -7.72 10.82
CA LYS A 114 9.92 -7.55 10.89
C LYS A 114 9.37 -7.24 9.51
N VAL A 115 8.44 -8.06 9.02
CA VAL A 115 7.87 -7.91 7.67
C VAL A 115 6.38 -7.63 7.74
N LEU A 116 5.91 -6.62 7.02
CA LEU A 116 4.49 -6.32 6.86
C LEU A 116 3.97 -6.88 5.55
N CYS A 117 2.98 -7.77 5.60
CA CYS A 117 2.19 -8.25 4.46
C CYS A 117 0.84 -7.52 4.43
N VAL A 118 0.58 -6.78 3.36
CA VAL A 118 -0.70 -6.07 3.18
C VAL A 118 -1.55 -6.82 2.15
N GLY A 119 -2.67 -7.35 2.62
CA GLY A 119 -3.54 -8.26 1.90
C GLY A 119 -3.26 -9.72 2.28
N ALA A 120 -4.32 -10.47 2.56
CA ALA A 120 -4.37 -11.90 2.84
C ALA A 120 -5.23 -12.64 1.79
N GLY A 121 -5.52 -11.99 0.65
CA GLY A 121 -6.11 -12.62 -0.54
C GLY A 121 -5.16 -13.60 -1.24
N GLY A 122 -5.49 -14.04 -2.46
CA GLY A 122 -4.74 -15.11 -3.16
C GLY A 122 -3.23 -14.93 -3.16
N LEU A 123 -2.77 -13.72 -3.52
CA LEU A 123 -1.36 -13.34 -3.50
C LEU A 123 -0.79 -13.27 -2.07
N GLY A 124 -1.54 -12.69 -1.12
CA GLY A 124 -1.16 -12.58 0.29
C GLY A 124 -0.99 -13.93 0.99
N CYS A 125 -1.89 -14.88 0.73
CA CYS A 125 -1.79 -16.26 1.22
C CYS A 125 -0.45 -16.91 0.83
N GLU A 126 -0.07 -16.77 -0.44
CA GLU A 126 1.20 -17.28 -0.94
C GLU A 126 2.40 -16.53 -0.38
N ILE A 127 2.34 -15.19 -0.26
CA ILE A 127 3.41 -14.38 0.34
C ILE A 127 3.67 -14.82 1.78
N LEU A 128 2.63 -15.00 2.60
CA LEU A 128 2.78 -15.46 3.98
C LEU A 128 3.47 -16.83 4.06
N LYS A 129 3.05 -17.77 3.21
CA LYS A 129 3.68 -19.10 3.10
C LYS A 129 5.14 -18.97 2.68
N ASN A 130 5.44 -18.18 1.65
CA ASN A 130 6.80 -17.99 1.14
C ASN A 130 7.72 -17.38 2.20
N LEU A 131 7.30 -16.32 2.88
CA LEU A 131 8.09 -15.65 3.93
C LEU A 131 8.38 -16.60 5.10
N ALA A 132 7.34 -17.28 5.60
CA ALA A 132 7.46 -18.21 6.72
C ALA A 132 8.43 -19.36 6.42
N LEU A 133 8.41 -19.89 5.19
CA LEU A 133 9.29 -20.95 4.73
C LEU A 133 10.69 -20.45 4.34
N SER A 134 10.85 -19.16 4.06
CA SER A 134 12.14 -18.54 3.75
C SER A 134 12.90 -18.08 5.00
N GLY A 135 12.34 -18.28 6.19
CA GLY A 135 13.04 -18.03 7.44
C GLY A 135 12.63 -16.76 8.19
N VAL A 136 11.72 -15.96 7.64
CA VAL A 136 11.15 -14.80 8.36
C VAL A 136 10.24 -15.31 9.48
N LYS A 137 10.47 -14.81 10.71
CA LYS A 137 9.72 -15.25 11.90
C LYS A 137 8.75 -14.22 12.43
N ASP A 138 8.95 -12.93 12.18
CA ASP A 138 8.06 -11.88 12.66
C ASP A 138 7.31 -11.21 11.50
N ILE A 139 6.08 -11.68 11.28
CA ILE A 139 5.22 -11.22 10.19
C ILE A 139 4.02 -10.48 10.79
N THR A 140 3.67 -9.34 10.22
CA THR A 140 2.37 -8.70 10.46
C THR A 140 1.54 -8.76 9.20
N VAL A 141 0.27 -9.14 9.29
CA VAL A 141 -0.67 -9.16 8.17
C VAL A 141 -1.85 -8.21 8.40
N ILE A 142 -2.19 -7.43 7.38
CA ILE A 142 -3.38 -6.56 7.39
C ILE A 142 -4.30 -6.99 6.25
N ASP A 143 -5.56 -7.28 6.56
CA ASP A 143 -6.60 -7.49 5.54
C ASP A 143 -7.96 -7.09 6.13
N LEU A 144 -8.73 -6.28 5.39
CA LEU A 144 -10.02 -5.77 5.85
C LEU A 144 -11.16 -6.78 5.66
N ASP A 145 -10.97 -7.76 4.76
CA ASP A 145 -12.04 -8.62 4.28
C ASP A 145 -12.33 -9.78 5.22
N THR A 146 -13.51 -10.32 4.98
CA THR A 146 -13.99 -11.59 5.52
C THR A 146 -13.87 -12.67 4.44
N ILE A 147 -13.69 -13.93 4.84
CA ILE A 147 -13.59 -15.08 3.94
C ILE A 147 -14.94 -15.37 3.28
N ASP A 148 -14.94 -15.49 1.96
CA ASP A 148 -16.09 -15.89 1.13
C ASP A 148 -15.85 -17.26 0.45
N VAL A 149 -16.93 -17.97 0.10
CA VAL A 149 -16.85 -19.28 -0.58
C VAL A 149 -16.07 -19.19 -1.91
N SER A 150 -16.24 -18.09 -2.65
CA SER A 150 -15.53 -17.82 -3.90
C SER A 150 -14.02 -17.68 -3.74
N ASN A 151 -13.52 -17.54 -2.52
CA ASN A 151 -12.09 -17.41 -2.23
C ASN A 151 -11.38 -18.78 -2.20
N LEU A 152 -12.12 -19.85 -1.89
CA LEU A 152 -11.55 -21.17 -1.59
C LEU A 152 -10.88 -21.86 -2.79
N ASN A 153 -11.14 -21.41 -4.02
CA ASN A 153 -10.51 -21.95 -5.23
C ASN A 153 -9.03 -21.56 -5.37
N ARG A 154 -8.55 -20.55 -4.64
CA ARG A 154 -7.19 -20.00 -4.77
C ARG A 154 -6.54 -19.55 -3.47
N GLN A 155 -7.32 -19.30 -2.41
CA GLN A 155 -6.82 -18.87 -1.10
C GLN A 155 -6.70 -20.08 -0.17
N PHE A 156 -5.65 -20.88 -0.39
CA PHE A 156 -5.46 -22.20 0.23
C PHE A 156 -5.23 -22.18 1.74
N LEU A 157 -5.11 -21.02 2.38
CA LEU A 157 -5.09 -20.91 3.85
C LEU A 157 -6.49 -21.07 4.46
N PHE A 158 -7.55 -20.92 3.67
CA PHE A 158 -8.93 -20.92 4.15
C PHE A 158 -9.65 -22.24 3.85
N ARG A 159 -10.60 -22.62 4.70
CA ARG A 159 -11.47 -23.80 4.51
C ARG A 159 -12.93 -23.38 4.55
N ARG A 160 -13.83 -24.28 4.14
CA ARG A 160 -15.29 -24.05 4.21
C ARG A 160 -15.78 -23.64 5.60
N LYS A 161 -15.18 -24.20 6.66
CA LYS A 161 -15.48 -23.87 8.07
C LYS A 161 -15.07 -22.45 8.49
N ASP A 162 -14.29 -21.76 7.66
CA ASP A 162 -13.75 -20.43 7.97
C ASP A 162 -14.51 -19.32 7.24
N VAL A 163 -15.47 -19.65 6.37
CA VAL A 163 -16.34 -18.68 5.70
C VAL A 163 -17.04 -17.80 6.75
N GLY A 164 -17.00 -16.49 6.54
CA GLY A 164 -17.53 -15.52 7.51
C GLY A 164 -16.52 -15.01 8.55
N LYS A 165 -15.32 -15.60 8.65
CA LYS A 165 -14.25 -15.12 9.56
C LYS A 165 -13.31 -14.11 8.88
N PRO A 166 -12.62 -13.24 9.63
CA PRO A 166 -11.62 -12.31 9.06
C PRO A 166 -10.48 -13.06 8.36
N LYS A 167 -10.12 -12.63 7.14
CA LYS A 167 -9.03 -13.27 6.38
C LYS A 167 -7.69 -13.18 7.10
N ALA A 168 -7.34 -12.00 7.60
CA ALA A 168 -6.08 -11.74 8.30
C ALA A 168 -5.88 -12.67 9.50
N GLN A 169 -6.94 -12.87 10.29
CA GLN A 169 -6.93 -13.75 11.46
C GLN A 169 -6.67 -15.21 11.07
N VAL A 170 -7.51 -15.77 10.19
CA VAL A 170 -7.40 -17.20 9.83
C VAL A 170 -6.10 -17.48 9.09
N ALA A 171 -5.61 -16.54 8.28
CA ALA A 171 -4.32 -16.66 7.61
C ALA A 171 -3.17 -16.74 8.62
N ALA A 172 -3.17 -15.87 9.63
CA ALA A 172 -2.18 -15.90 10.70
C ALA A 172 -2.22 -17.22 11.48
N GLU A 173 -3.39 -17.63 11.96
CA GLU A 173 -3.59 -18.88 12.71
C GLU A 173 -3.10 -20.10 11.92
N PHE A 174 -3.42 -20.17 10.62
CA PHE A 174 -2.98 -21.28 9.76
C PHE A 174 -1.46 -21.33 9.62
N ILE A 175 -0.82 -20.17 9.39
CA ILE A 175 0.63 -20.08 9.20
C ILE A 175 1.37 -20.43 10.49
N GLU A 176 0.95 -19.91 11.64
CA GLU A 176 1.56 -20.25 12.94
C GLU A 176 1.38 -21.74 13.28
N GLN A 177 0.22 -22.32 12.95
CA GLN A 177 -0.02 -23.74 13.14
C GLN A 177 0.93 -24.59 12.28
N ARG A 178 1.09 -24.23 11.00
CA ARG A 178 1.86 -24.97 9.98
C ARG A 178 3.37 -24.76 10.09
N CYS A 179 3.81 -23.54 10.35
CA CYS A 179 5.20 -23.11 10.36
C CYS A 179 5.64 -22.82 11.79
N LYS A 180 6.10 -23.86 12.51
CA LYS A 180 6.51 -23.72 13.91
C LYS A 180 7.61 -22.67 14.10
N GLY A 181 7.44 -21.85 15.13
CA GLY A 181 8.34 -20.76 15.49
C GLY A 181 8.15 -19.46 14.70
N VAL A 182 7.17 -19.41 13.78
CA VAL A 182 6.74 -18.16 13.13
C VAL A 182 5.67 -17.52 14.00
N ARG A 183 5.75 -16.21 14.20
CA ARG A 183 4.74 -15.36 14.81
C ARG A 183 4.10 -14.50 13.72
N VAL A 184 2.78 -14.54 13.62
CA VAL A 184 2.01 -13.75 12.67
C VAL A 184 1.01 -12.88 13.43
N LYS A 185 1.32 -11.60 13.58
CA LYS A 185 0.36 -10.62 14.10
C LYS A 185 -0.64 -10.24 13.01
N TRP A 186 -1.91 -10.09 13.33
CA TRP A 186 -2.93 -9.75 12.32
C TRP A 186 -3.79 -8.55 12.72
N TYR A 187 -4.30 -7.86 11.71
CA TYR A 187 -5.24 -6.76 11.86
C TYR A 187 -6.35 -6.80 10.82
N LYS A 188 -7.60 -6.69 11.29
CA LYS A 188 -8.77 -6.42 10.43
C LYS A 188 -9.09 -4.93 10.42
N GLN A 189 -8.19 -4.14 9.84
CA GLN A 189 -8.28 -2.68 9.82
C GLN A 189 -7.84 -2.13 8.46
N LYS A 190 -8.29 -0.91 8.15
CA LYS A 190 -7.84 -0.20 6.95
C LYS A 190 -6.39 0.24 7.15
N ILE A 191 -5.56 0.11 6.12
CA ILE A 191 -4.16 0.58 6.14
C ILE A 191 -4.05 2.08 6.46
N GLN A 192 -5.08 2.86 6.15
CA GLN A 192 -5.18 4.29 6.42
C GLN A 192 -5.32 4.65 7.90
N GLU A 193 -5.73 3.69 8.74
CA GLU A 193 -5.94 3.91 10.18
C GLU A 193 -4.63 3.81 10.98
N PHE A 194 -3.57 3.27 10.38
CA PHE A 194 -2.27 3.14 11.03
C PHE A 194 -1.44 4.42 10.89
N GLY A 195 -0.90 4.88 12.02
CA GLY A 195 0.02 6.02 12.06
C GLY A 195 1.44 5.67 11.62
N ASP A 196 2.31 6.68 11.53
CA ASP A 196 3.67 6.52 11.01
C ASP A 196 4.53 5.57 11.85
N GLU A 197 4.39 5.61 13.18
CA GLU A 197 5.12 4.71 14.09
C GLU A 197 4.82 3.24 13.87
N PHE A 198 3.61 2.92 13.39
CA PHE A 198 3.29 1.55 13.01
C PHE A 198 4.12 1.08 11.82
N TYR A 199 4.29 1.91 10.78
CA TYR A 199 5.03 1.52 9.60
C TYR A 199 6.55 1.48 9.84
N LYS A 200 7.08 2.41 10.64
CA LYS A 200 8.52 2.53 10.96
C LYS A 200 9.14 1.30 11.62
N GLN A 201 8.34 0.42 12.21
CA GLN A 201 8.86 -0.79 12.86
C GLN A 201 9.24 -1.91 11.89
N PHE A 202 8.86 -1.82 10.61
CA PHE A 202 9.06 -2.89 9.62
C PHE A 202 10.33 -2.67 8.79
N SER A 203 11.04 -3.76 8.54
CA SER A 203 12.22 -3.78 7.67
C SER A 203 11.85 -3.72 6.19
N ILE A 204 10.68 -4.23 5.82
CA ILE A 204 10.13 -4.19 4.47
C ILE A 204 8.61 -4.38 4.49
N VAL A 205 7.92 -3.79 3.51
CA VAL A 205 6.49 -3.99 3.28
C VAL A 205 6.27 -4.73 1.96
N ILE A 206 5.40 -5.73 1.96
CA ILE A 206 4.98 -6.48 0.78
C ILE A 206 3.47 -6.35 0.61
N ALA A 207 3.02 -5.85 -0.53
CA ALA A 207 1.62 -5.60 -0.84
C ALA A 207 1.09 -6.59 -1.88
N GLY A 208 0.02 -7.29 -1.53
CA GLY A 208 -0.79 -8.13 -2.41
C GLY A 208 -2.22 -7.59 -2.53
N LEU A 209 -2.34 -6.30 -2.82
CA LEU A 209 -3.61 -5.57 -2.85
C LEU A 209 -4.39 -5.81 -4.14
N ASP A 210 -5.68 -5.54 -4.14
CA ASP A 210 -6.55 -5.69 -5.30
C ASP A 210 -6.98 -4.35 -5.93
N ASN A 211 -6.77 -3.24 -5.21
CA ASN A 211 -7.23 -1.93 -5.64
C ASN A 211 -6.08 -0.91 -5.72
N VAL A 212 -6.17 -0.05 -6.73
CA VAL A 212 -5.14 0.97 -7.01
C VAL A 212 -5.05 2.01 -5.88
N ASN A 213 -6.16 2.36 -5.24
CA ASN A 213 -6.17 3.38 -4.19
C ASN A 213 -5.35 2.98 -2.95
N ALA A 214 -5.47 1.72 -2.52
CA ALA A 214 -4.70 1.20 -1.40
C ALA A 214 -3.19 1.16 -1.74
N ARG A 215 -2.83 0.79 -2.97
CA ARG A 215 -1.44 0.85 -3.45
C ARG A 215 -0.89 2.27 -3.46
N LEU A 216 -1.67 3.22 -3.96
CA LEU A 216 -1.32 4.65 -3.98
C LEU A 216 -1.12 5.22 -2.56
N PHE A 217 -1.97 4.81 -1.61
CA PHE A 217 -1.81 5.19 -0.20
C PHE A 217 -0.49 4.64 0.37
N LEU A 218 -0.23 3.33 0.22
CA LEU A 218 1.01 2.71 0.71
C LEU A 218 2.25 3.36 0.12
N ASN A 219 2.26 3.56 -1.20
CA ASN A 219 3.31 4.27 -1.91
C ASN A 219 3.58 5.65 -1.31
N THR A 220 2.52 6.44 -1.08
CA THR A 220 2.65 7.79 -0.53
C THR A 220 3.07 7.77 0.94
N LYS A 221 2.54 6.84 1.74
CA LYS A 221 2.86 6.68 3.16
C LYS A 221 4.34 6.36 3.31
N LEU A 222 4.85 5.31 2.67
CA LEU A 222 6.25 4.91 2.80
C LEU A 222 7.22 5.96 2.24
N TYR A 223 6.88 6.61 1.12
CA TYR A 223 7.68 7.73 0.61
C TYR A 223 7.73 8.90 1.61
N SER A 224 6.63 9.19 2.33
CA SER A 224 6.59 10.28 3.31
C SER A 224 7.41 10.03 4.57
N LEU A 225 7.79 8.79 4.86
CA LEU A 225 8.62 8.43 6.01
C LEU A 225 10.11 8.67 5.76
N VAL A 226 10.53 8.79 4.50
CA VAL A 226 11.92 9.09 4.13
C VAL A 226 12.27 10.48 4.61
N LYS A 227 13.22 10.54 5.54
CA LYS A 227 13.81 11.80 5.99
C LYS A 227 15.01 12.16 5.13
N THR A 228 15.33 13.44 5.10
CA THR A 228 16.55 13.95 4.50
C THR A 228 17.40 14.60 5.57
N ASP A 229 18.72 14.56 5.40
CA ASP A 229 19.65 15.34 6.21
C ASP A 229 19.67 16.82 5.80
N GLU A 230 20.64 17.57 6.35
CA GLU A 230 20.80 19.01 6.11
C GLU A 230 21.23 19.32 4.66
N ASP A 231 21.94 18.39 4.01
CA ASP A 231 22.41 18.50 2.63
C ASP A 231 21.31 18.11 1.62
N GLY A 232 20.20 17.54 2.11
CA GLY A 232 19.06 17.12 1.32
C GLY A 232 19.15 15.68 0.84
N ASP A 233 20.16 14.94 1.30
CA ASP A 233 20.35 13.52 1.00
C ASP A 233 19.45 12.64 1.87
N PRO A 234 18.92 11.52 1.33
CA PRO A 234 17.99 10.67 2.06
C PRO A 234 18.69 9.87 3.16
N GLN A 235 18.14 9.93 4.37
CA GLN A 235 18.58 9.11 5.51
C GLN A 235 18.20 7.65 5.29
N LEU A 236 19.20 6.80 5.04
CA LEU A 236 19.00 5.41 4.60
C LEU A 236 18.26 4.53 5.61
N ASP A 237 18.46 4.77 6.91
CA ASP A 237 17.82 4.06 8.02
C ASP A 237 16.30 4.33 8.11
N THR A 238 15.82 5.41 7.49
CA THR A 238 14.39 5.77 7.45
C THR A 238 13.66 5.16 6.25
N ILE A 239 14.38 4.55 5.32
CA ILE A 239 13.82 3.99 4.09
C ILE A 239 13.23 2.62 4.39
N ILE A 240 11.94 2.48 4.09
CA ILE A 240 11.22 1.20 4.17
C ILE A 240 10.84 0.79 2.75
N PRO A 241 11.47 -0.24 2.17
CA PRO A 241 11.16 -0.66 0.82
C PRO A 241 9.75 -1.22 0.72
N LEU A 242 9.19 -1.10 -0.48
CA LEU A 242 7.90 -1.69 -0.83
C LEU A 242 8.09 -2.69 -1.98
N VAL A 243 7.63 -3.91 -1.76
CA VAL A 243 7.37 -4.88 -2.83
C VAL A 243 5.88 -4.87 -3.12
N ASP A 244 5.47 -4.66 -4.37
CA ASP A 244 4.07 -4.74 -4.78
C ASP A 244 3.87 -5.86 -5.80
N GLY A 245 2.82 -6.66 -5.61
CA GLY A 245 2.39 -7.67 -6.56
C GLY A 245 0.98 -7.41 -7.06
N GLY A 246 0.73 -7.77 -8.33
CA GLY A 246 -0.58 -7.72 -8.95
C GLY A 246 -0.81 -8.91 -9.87
N THR A 247 -2.05 -9.40 -9.93
CA THR A 247 -2.43 -10.52 -10.79
C THR A 247 -3.78 -10.25 -11.44
N GLU A 248 -3.92 -10.71 -12.69
CA GLU A 248 -5.15 -10.67 -13.46
C GLU A 248 -5.15 -11.85 -14.46
N GLY A 249 -5.97 -12.86 -14.20
CA GLY A 249 -6.05 -14.09 -14.98
C GLY A 249 -4.67 -14.76 -15.10
N PHE A 250 -4.16 -14.83 -16.33
CA PHE A 250 -2.84 -15.38 -16.65
C PHE A 250 -1.73 -14.31 -16.73
N LYS A 251 -2.01 -13.07 -16.36
CA LYS A 251 -1.03 -11.99 -16.31
C LYS A 251 -0.73 -11.60 -14.88
N GLY A 252 0.48 -11.11 -14.64
CA GLY A 252 0.82 -10.57 -13.35
C GLY A 252 2.10 -9.77 -13.38
N GLN A 253 2.36 -9.09 -12.27
CA GLN A 253 3.53 -8.24 -12.13
C GLN A 253 4.04 -8.23 -10.69
N ALA A 254 5.35 -8.08 -10.54
CA ALA A 254 6.01 -7.81 -9.28
C ALA A 254 6.84 -6.52 -9.42
N ARG A 255 6.85 -5.70 -8.39
CA ARG A 255 7.57 -4.42 -8.36
C ARG A 255 8.37 -4.29 -7.10
N PHE A 256 9.56 -3.71 -7.21
CA PHE A 256 10.40 -3.34 -6.08
C PHE A 256 10.61 -1.83 -6.07
N PHE A 257 10.32 -1.21 -4.92
CA PHE A 257 10.45 0.23 -4.73
C PHE A 257 11.39 0.52 -3.57
N LEU A 258 12.44 1.28 -3.86
CA LEU A 258 13.38 1.80 -2.90
C LEU A 258 13.38 3.32 -2.98
N TYR A 259 12.66 3.97 -2.08
CA TYR A 259 12.51 5.43 -2.10
C TYR A 259 13.71 6.13 -1.45
N PRO A 260 14.13 7.30 -1.94
CA PRO A 260 13.60 7.99 -3.10
C PRO A 260 14.26 7.55 -4.40
N PHE A 261 15.08 6.49 -4.43
CA PHE A 261 15.98 6.11 -5.54
C PHE A 261 15.29 5.55 -6.80
N THR A 262 14.29 4.68 -6.66
CA THR A 262 13.53 4.13 -7.80
C THR A 262 12.35 5.00 -8.18
N SER A 263 11.76 4.77 -9.36
CA SER A 263 10.43 5.35 -9.66
C SER A 263 9.40 4.81 -8.68
N CYS A 264 8.49 5.67 -8.22
CA CYS A 264 7.43 5.26 -7.30
C CYS A 264 6.23 4.69 -8.05
N PHE A 265 5.30 4.06 -7.34
CA PHE A 265 4.11 3.45 -7.96
C PHE A 265 3.32 4.45 -8.83
N GLU A 266 3.25 5.72 -8.42
CA GLU A 266 2.57 6.79 -9.16
C GLU A 266 3.20 7.05 -10.54
N CYS A 267 4.52 6.90 -10.68
CA CYS A 267 5.23 7.20 -11.93
C CYS A 267 4.71 6.35 -13.10
N SER A 268 4.20 5.16 -12.81
CA SER A 268 3.65 4.22 -13.79
C SER A 268 2.18 3.88 -13.52
N ALA A 269 1.49 4.62 -12.66
CA ALA A 269 0.07 4.37 -12.35
C ALA A 269 -0.85 4.68 -13.53
N GLY A 270 -0.43 5.55 -14.45
CA GLY A 270 -1.16 5.87 -15.68
C GLY A 270 -1.33 4.67 -16.61
N ASP A 271 -0.34 3.77 -16.64
CA ASP A 271 -0.35 2.55 -17.46
C ASP A 271 -1.31 1.48 -16.91
N LEU A 272 -1.72 1.63 -15.65
CA LEU A 272 -2.62 0.70 -14.96
C LEU A 272 -4.11 0.98 -15.22
N GLN A 273 -4.44 1.88 -16.15
CA GLN A 273 -5.83 2.28 -16.39
C GLN A 273 -6.67 1.16 -17.04
N GLY A 274 -7.43 0.49 -16.17
CA GLY A 274 -8.89 0.37 -16.18
C GLY A 274 -9.54 -0.39 -17.34
N GLY A 275 -10.38 -1.38 -17.00
CA GLY A 275 -11.24 -2.09 -17.96
C GLY A 275 -12.10 -1.16 -18.84
N PRO A 276 -12.70 -1.70 -19.91
CA PRO A 276 -13.32 -0.91 -20.98
C PRO A 276 -14.37 0.07 -20.43
N LYS A 277 -14.14 1.37 -20.65
CA LYS A 277 -15.15 2.41 -20.42
C LYS A 277 -15.99 2.56 -21.67
N PHE A 278 -17.28 2.25 -21.58
CA PHE A 278 -18.21 2.46 -22.70
C PHE A 278 -18.81 3.87 -22.66
N ASP A 279 -18.99 4.46 -23.83
CA ASP A 279 -19.68 5.75 -23.96
C ASP A 279 -21.15 5.64 -23.54
N LEU A 280 -21.62 6.62 -22.76
CA LEU A 280 -23.03 6.68 -22.31
C LEU A 280 -24.02 6.69 -23.47
N CYS A 281 -23.67 7.33 -24.60
CA CYS A 281 -24.49 7.32 -25.81
C CYS A 281 -24.70 5.88 -26.30
N THR A 282 -23.60 5.13 -26.46
CA THR A 282 -23.63 3.72 -26.88
C THR A 282 -24.46 2.86 -25.93
N ILE A 283 -24.32 3.03 -24.62
CA ILE A 283 -25.12 2.29 -23.62
C ILE A 283 -26.62 2.63 -23.77
N ARG A 284 -26.97 3.91 -23.95
CA ARG A 284 -28.36 4.38 -23.94
C ARG A 284 -29.10 4.13 -25.25
N THR A 285 -28.44 4.29 -26.40
CA THR A 285 -29.11 4.32 -27.71
C THR A 285 -28.71 3.13 -28.60
N MET A 286 -27.43 2.75 -28.61
CA MET A 286 -26.87 1.78 -29.57
C MET A 286 -26.04 0.67 -28.90
N PRO A 287 -26.65 -0.21 -28.08
CA PRO A 287 -25.94 -1.37 -27.55
C PRO A 287 -25.54 -2.31 -28.70
N ARG A 288 -24.40 -3.00 -28.56
CA ARG A 288 -23.81 -3.84 -29.63
C ARG A 288 -23.33 -5.20 -29.10
N ILE A 289 -22.87 -5.21 -27.86
CA ILE A 289 -22.37 -6.39 -27.14
C ILE A 289 -23.19 -6.60 -25.86
N PRO A 290 -23.26 -7.83 -25.32
CA PRO A 290 -24.08 -8.11 -24.13
C PRO A 290 -23.68 -7.27 -22.91
N GLU A 291 -22.41 -6.88 -22.78
CA GLU A 291 -21.91 -5.98 -21.73
C GLU A 291 -22.58 -4.60 -21.77
N HIS A 292 -22.93 -4.07 -22.95
CA HIS A 292 -23.67 -2.80 -23.04
C HIS A 292 -25.07 -2.91 -22.42
N CYS A 293 -25.69 -4.09 -22.52
CA CYS A 293 -27.01 -4.34 -21.94
C CYS A 293 -26.92 -4.40 -20.41
N VAL A 294 -25.86 -5.02 -19.89
CA VAL A 294 -25.59 -5.04 -18.44
C VAL A 294 -25.25 -3.64 -17.92
N ALA A 295 -24.41 -2.89 -18.65
CA ALA A 295 -24.11 -1.50 -18.33
C ALA A 295 -25.36 -0.62 -18.30
N TYR A 296 -26.32 -0.85 -19.21
CA TYR A 296 -27.59 -0.13 -19.23
C TYR A 296 -28.43 -0.40 -17.98
N ALA A 297 -28.59 -1.68 -17.61
CA ALA A 297 -29.32 -2.05 -16.41
C ALA A 297 -28.67 -1.46 -15.13
N LEU A 298 -27.34 -1.49 -15.04
CA LEU A 298 -26.58 -1.03 -13.89
C LEU A 298 -26.50 0.51 -13.77
N LEU A 299 -26.15 1.20 -14.85
CA LEU A 299 -25.81 2.64 -14.81
C LEU A 299 -27.01 3.54 -15.10
N ILE A 300 -28.03 3.03 -15.80
CA ILE A 300 -29.19 3.81 -16.21
C ILE A 300 -30.45 3.35 -15.47
N GLN A 301 -30.79 2.06 -15.49
CA GLN A 301 -32.06 1.62 -14.89
C GLN A 301 -32.01 1.50 -13.37
N TRP A 302 -30.92 0.98 -12.79
CA TRP A 302 -30.82 0.82 -11.34
C TRP A 302 -30.99 2.15 -10.58
N PRO A 303 -30.37 3.28 -10.98
CA PRO A 303 -30.58 4.57 -10.31
C PRO A 303 -32.02 5.12 -10.42
N LEU A 304 -32.86 4.54 -11.30
CA LEU A 304 -34.28 4.91 -11.44
C LEU A 304 -35.19 4.12 -10.49
N LEU A 305 -34.67 3.15 -9.73
CA LEU A 305 -35.43 2.40 -8.73
C LEU A 305 -35.79 3.30 -7.54
N GLU A 306 -37.09 3.49 -7.32
CA GLU A 306 -37.64 4.18 -6.14
C GLU A 306 -37.86 3.22 -4.98
N GLU A 307 -38.37 2.03 -5.30
CA GLU A 307 -38.70 0.98 -4.34
C GLU A 307 -38.26 -0.37 -4.91
N PHE A 308 -37.61 -1.18 -4.08
CA PHE A 308 -37.19 -2.53 -4.43
C PHE A 308 -37.53 -3.47 -3.27
N LYS A 309 -38.44 -4.43 -3.52
CA LYS A 309 -38.73 -5.51 -2.58
C LYS A 309 -38.03 -6.80 -3.01
N ASP A 310 -38.15 -7.14 -4.29
CA ASP A 310 -37.54 -8.32 -4.91
C ASP A 310 -37.37 -8.09 -6.43
N HIS A 311 -36.77 -9.03 -7.16
CA HIS A 311 -36.52 -8.88 -8.60
C HIS A 311 -37.80 -8.75 -9.46
N LYS A 312 -38.97 -9.11 -8.94
CA LYS A 312 -40.29 -9.01 -9.61
C LYS A 312 -41.10 -7.80 -9.14
N THR A 313 -40.93 -7.40 -7.89
CA THR A 313 -41.73 -6.37 -7.20
C THR A 313 -40.89 -5.13 -6.94
N TYR A 314 -40.92 -4.20 -7.88
CA TYR A 314 -40.14 -2.96 -7.83
C TYR A 314 -40.86 -1.81 -8.54
N LYS A 315 -40.45 -0.56 -8.24
CA LYS A 315 -41.01 0.64 -8.87
C LYS A 315 -39.91 1.49 -9.50
N LEU A 316 -40.05 1.78 -10.80
CA LEU A 316 -39.16 2.65 -11.57
C LEU A 316 -39.78 4.03 -11.77
N ARG A 317 -38.99 5.09 -11.59
CA ARG A 317 -39.36 6.45 -11.98
C ARG A 317 -39.24 6.65 -13.49
N LYS A 318 -40.01 7.61 -14.04
CA LYS A 318 -39.89 7.99 -15.46
C LYS A 318 -38.64 8.85 -15.70
N ASP A 319 -37.93 8.58 -16.80
CA ASP A 319 -36.67 9.23 -17.21
C ASP A 319 -36.83 10.74 -17.53
N THR A 320 -38.08 11.25 -17.57
CA THR A 320 -38.42 12.63 -17.95
C THR A 320 -38.67 13.57 -16.77
N GLU A 321 -38.75 13.07 -15.55
CA GLU A 321 -39.00 13.90 -14.35
C GLU A 321 -37.65 14.39 -13.80
N LYS A 322 -37.40 15.71 -13.89
CA LYS A 322 -36.28 16.36 -13.20
C LYS A 322 -36.34 15.94 -11.74
N ALA A 323 -35.21 15.45 -11.21
CA ALA A 323 -35.06 15.09 -9.81
C ALA A 323 -35.28 16.33 -8.92
N SER A 324 -36.53 16.62 -8.58
CA SER A 324 -36.93 17.73 -7.71
C SER A 324 -37.24 17.26 -6.28
N GLY A 325 -36.78 16.08 -5.90
CA GLY A 325 -36.91 15.57 -4.53
C GLY A 325 -35.79 14.60 -4.20
N GLU A 326 -35.14 14.81 -3.06
CA GLU A 326 -34.07 13.98 -2.46
C GLU A 326 -34.58 12.59 -2.03
N LYS A 327 -35.22 11.81 -2.91
CA LYS A 327 -35.47 10.40 -2.63
C LYS A 327 -34.21 9.60 -2.95
N LYS A 328 -33.63 8.98 -1.90
CA LYS A 328 -32.46 8.10 -1.99
C LYS A 328 -32.74 6.96 -2.98
N ALA A 329 -31.93 6.86 -4.03
CA ALA A 329 -31.89 5.69 -4.89
C ALA A 329 -31.59 4.43 -4.07
N VAL A 330 -32.15 3.29 -4.47
CA VAL A 330 -31.86 1.99 -3.83
C VAL A 330 -30.37 1.68 -3.96
N ASN A 331 -29.70 1.46 -2.83
CA ASN A 331 -28.28 1.09 -2.84
C ASN A 331 -28.10 -0.32 -3.42
N LEU A 332 -27.29 -0.44 -4.46
CA LEU A 332 -26.93 -1.74 -5.02
C LEU A 332 -26.02 -2.49 -4.06
N ASP A 333 -26.57 -3.51 -3.42
CA ASP A 333 -25.79 -4.62 -2.86
C ASP A 333 -25.45 -5.63 -3.97
N LYS A 334 -24.16 -5.81 -4.25
CA LYS A 334 -23.69 -6.72 -5.30
C LYS A 334 -23.68 -8.18 -4.83
N ASP A 335 -23.71 -8.44 -3.54
CA ASP A 335 -23.71 -9.79 -2.97
C ASP A 335 -25.13 -10.32 -2.72
N ASN A 336 -26.14 -9.45 -2.91
CA ASN A 336 -27.55 -9.82 -2.86
C ASN A 336 -28.01 -10.51 -4.15
N THR A 337 -28.52 -11.74 -4.02
CA THR A 337 -29.01 -12.57 -5.14
C THR A 337 -30.16 -11.91 -5.90
N GLU A 338 -31.08 -11.23 -5.21
CA GLU A 338 -32.24 -10.56 -5.82
C GLU A 338 -31.81 -9.38 -6.69
N HIS A 339 -30.87 -8.58 -6.20
CA HIS A 339 -30.31 -7.45 -6.95
C HIS A 339 -29.63 -7.92 -8.24
N MET A 340 -28.80 -8.95 -8.12
CA MET A 340 -28.08 -9.53 -9.25
C MET A 340 -29.03 -10.18 -10.26
N THR A 341 -30.10 -10.81 -9.78
CA THR A 341 -31.14 -11.42 -10.62
C THR A 341 -31.92 -10.34 -11.37
N TRP A 342 -32.30 -9.25 -10.69
CA TRP A 342 -32.95 -8.11 -11.34
C TRP A 342 -32.08 -7.52 -12.46
N LEU A 343 -30.79 -7.28 -12.19
CA LEU A 343 -29.85 -6.77 -13.19
C LEU A 343 -29.75 -7.72 -14.39
N TYR A 344 -29.68 -9.03 -14.15
CA TYR A 344 -29.63 -10.03 -15.21
C TYR A 344 -30.90 -10.03 -16.08
N GLU A 345 -32.08 -10.02 -15.47
CA GLU A 345 -33.34 -10.01 -16.20
C GLU A 345 -33.51 -8.76 -17.07
N ARG A 346 -33.24 -7.57 -16.51
CA ARG A 346 -33.31 -6.32 -17.27
C ARG A 346 -32.29 -6.28 -18.41
N SER A 347 -31.09 -6.82 -18.18
CA SER A 347 -30.07 -6.95 -19.22
C SER A 347 -30.53 -7.87 -20.35
N LYS A 348 -31.22 -8.98 -20.01
CA LYS A 348 -31.74 -9.95 -20.98
C LYS A 348 -32.89 -9.35 -21.81
N GLU A 349 -33.81 -8.63 -21.17
CA GLU A 349 -34.88 -7.89 -21.86
C GLU A 349 -34.32 -6.85 -22.84
N ARG A 350 -33.30 -6.10 -22.39
CA ARG A 350 -32.61 -5.11 -23.23
C ARG A 350 -31.92 -5.79 -24.41
N ALA A 351 -31.22 -6.89 -24.19
CA ALA A 351 -30.55 -7.63 -25.23
C ALA A 351 -31.53 -8.18 -26.28
N ALA A 352 -32.68 -8.72 -25.84
CA ALA A 352 -33.74 -9.19 -26.72
C ALA A 352 -34.28 -8.07 -27.63
N LYS A 353 -34.49 -6.86 -27.08
CA LYS A 353 -34.94 -5.68 -27.85
C LYS A 353 -33.99 -5.32 -29.00
N TYR A 354 -32.69 -5.50 -28.81
CA TYR A 354 -31.65 -5.16 -29.80
C TYR A 354 -31.11 -6.38 -30.55
N LYS A 355 -31.72 -7.57 -30.36
CA LYS A 355 -31.27 -8.84 -30.96
C LYS A 355 -29.80 -9.16 -30.65
N ILE A 356 -29.38 -8.88 -29.41
CA ILE A 356 -28.04 -9.18 -28.91
C ILE A 356 -28.10 -10.50 -28.13
N GLU A 357 -27.23 -11.44 -28.48
CA GLU A 357 -27.09 -12.72 -27.78
C GLU A 357 -25.96 -12.65 -26.73
N GLY A 358 -25.89 -13.66 -25.85
CA GLY A 358 -24.76 -13.83 -24.93
C GLY A 358 -24.92 -13.19 -23.54
N VAL A 359 -26.05 -12.56 -23.21
CA VAL A 359 -26.33 -12.15 -21.82
C VAL A 359 -26.61 -13.37 -20.96
N THR A 360 -25.71 -13.66 -20.03
CA THR A 360 -25.83 -14.73 -19.03
C THR A 360 -25.72 -14.16 -17.63
N TYR A 361 -26.22 -14.89 -16.63
CA TYR A 361 -26.08 -14.48 -15.22
C TYR A 361 -24.60 -14.32 -14.82
N ASN A 362 -23.73 -15.21 -15.31
CA ASN A 362 -22.29 -15.14 -15.07
C ASN A 362 -21.66 -13.88 -15.66
N LEU A 363 -22.02 -13.50 -16.90
CA LEU A 363 -21.56 -12.26 -17.51
C LEU A 363 -22.03 -11.04 -16.71
N THR A 364 -23.30 -11.02 -16.31
CA THR A 364 -23.85 -9.95 -15.47
C THR A 364 -23.06 -9.82 -14.17
N MET A 365 -22.79 -10.94 -13.51
CA MET A 365 -22.01 -10.96 -12.27
C MET A 365 -20.57 -10.49 -12.48
N GLN A 366 -19.89 -10.96 -13.54
CA GLN A 366 -18.53 -10.53 -13.88
C GLN A 366 -18.47 -9.02 -14.12
N TYR A 367 -19.42 -8.48 -14.88
CA TYR A 367 -19.47 -7.05 -15.20
C TYR A 367 -19.81 -6.20 -13.98
N VAL A 368 -20.88 -6.52 -13.25
CA VAL A 368 -21.37 -5.71 -12.11
C VAL A 368 -20.38 -5.74 -10.94
N LYS A 369 -19.79 -6.89 -10.64
CA LYS A 369 -18.78 -7.03 -9.59
C LYS A 369 -17.37 -6.63 -10.04
N ASN A 370 -17.17 -6.33 -11.33
CA ASN A 370 -15.83 -6.15 -11.93
C ASN A 370 -14.90 -7.32 -11.55
N ILE A 371 -15.38 -8.57 -11.73
CA ILE A 371 -14.62 -9.75 -11.33
C ILE A 371 -13.37 -9.86 -12.21
N ILE A 372 -12.21 -9.63 -11.60
CA ILE A 372 -10.92 -9.95 -12.18
C ILE A 372 -10.72 -11.47 -12.03
N PRO A 373 -10.57 -12.23 -13.14
CA PRO A 373 -10.25 -13.64 -13.06
C PRO A 373 -9.00 -13.85 -12.21
N ALA A 374 -9.03 -14.80 -11.29
CA ALA A 374 -7.93 -15.02 -10.36
C ALA A 374 -7.61 -16.51 -10.26
N ILE A 375 -6.36 -16.85 -10.58
CA ILE A 375 -5.88 -18.23 -10.72
C ILE A 375 -4.78 -18.48 -9.69
N ALA A 376 -4.80 -19.65 -9.06
CA ALA A 376 -3.81 -20.02 -8.05
C ALA A 376 -2.38 -20.01 -8.61
N SER A 377 -2.16 -20.52 -9.82
CA SER A 377 -0.84 -20.57 -10.46
C SER A 377 -0.22 -19.19 -10.66
N THR A 378 -0.98 -18.21 -11.18
CA THR A 378 -0.49 -16.83 -11.36
C THR A 378 -0.18 -16.17 -10.02
N ASN A 379 -1.01 -16.40 -8.99
CA ASN A 379 -0.73 -15.92 -7.64
C ASN A 379 0.56 -16.52 -7.08
N ALA A 380 0.76 -17.83 -7.22
CA ALA A 380 1.97 -18.53 -6.79
C ALA A 380 3.25 -18.00 -7.49
N LEU A 381 3.17 -17.75 -8.80
CA LEU A 381 4.31 -17.22 -9.57
C LEU A 381 4.67 -15.79 -9.11
N ILE A 382 3.69 -14.89 -9.04
CA ILE A 382 3.95 -13.50 -8.68
C ILE A 382 4.35 -13.35 -7.20
N SER A 383 3.71 -14.08 -6.30
CA SER A 383 4.11 -14.09 -4.88
C SER A 383 5.54 -14.63 -4.70
N ALA A 384 5.97 -15.62 -5.48
CA ALA A 384 7.34 -16.10 -5.45
C ALA A 384 8.31 -14.99 -5.87
N ALA A 385 8.00 -14.27 -6.97
CA ALA A 385 8.79 -13.12 -7.38
C ALA A 385 8.85 -12.04 -6.28
N CYS A 386 7.71 -11.65 -5.71
CA CYS A 386 7.66 -10.67 -4.62
C CYS A 386 8.45 -11.11 -3.38
N SER A 387 8.25 -12.35 -2.92
CA SER A 387 8.94 -12.87 -1.74
C SER A 387 10.44 -13.00 -1.98
N ASN A 388 10.87 -13.40 -3.17
CA ASN A 388 12.30 -13.45 -3.51
C ASN A 388 12.94 -12.06 -3.42
N GLU A 389 12.30 -11.01 -3.96
CA GLU A 389 12.83 -9.65 -3.85
C GLU A 389 12.92 -9.16 -2.41
N ALA A 390 11.96 -9.54 -1.56
CA ALA A 390 12.04 -9.24 -0.14
C ALA A 390 13.20 -9.96 0.54
N ILE A 391 13.40 -11.26 0.27
CA ILE A 391 14.50 -12.02 0.85
C ILE A 391 15.85 -11.49 0.37
N LYS A 392 16.00 -11.19 -0.93
CA LYS A 392 17.21 -10.57 -1.48
C LYS A 392 17.55 -9.27 -0.76
N TYR A 393 16.57 -8.38 -0.59
CA TYR A 393 16.79 -7.13 0.14
C TYR A 393 17.18 -7.35 1.60
N LEU A 394 16.45 -8.21 2.32
CA LEU A 394 16.67 -8.43 3.75
C LEU A 394 18.00 -9.12 4.08
N THR A 395 18.56 -9.87 3.12
CA THR A 395 19.77 -10.70 3.30
C THR A 395 20.96 -10.20 2.50
N LYS A 396 20.74 -9.28 1.56
CA LYS A 396 21.73 -8.77 0.60
C LYS A 396 22.35 -9.86 -0.30
N VAL A 397 21.80 -11.07 -0.32
CA VAL A 397 22.43 -12.21 -1.02
C VAL A 397 22.54 -12.02 -2.54
N ALA A 398 21.68 -11.20 -3.12
CA ALA A 398 21.71 -10.85 -4.55
C ALA A 398 21.12 -9.46 -4.78
N PRO A 399 21.46 -8.80 -5.91
CA PRO A 399 20.81 -7.58 -6.33
C PRO A 399 19.29 -7.72 -6.47
N THR A 400 18.58 -6.67 -6.08
CA THR A 400 17.12 -6.60 -6.21
C THR A 400 16.71 -6.25 -7.64
N LEU A 401 15.47 -6.59 -8.00
CA LEU A 401 14.80 -6.25 -9.24
C LEU A 401 14.91 -4.74 -9.57
N GLU A 402 15.27 -4.43 -10.82
CA GLU A 402 15.20 -3.08 -11.39
C GLU A 402 13.75 -2.65 -11.62
N ASN A 403 13.05 -2.34 -10.54
CA ASN A 403 11.71 -1.79 -10.46
C ASN A 403 10.53 -2.66 -10.93
N TYR A 404 10.57 -3.33 -12.09
CA TYR A 404 9.40 -3.99 -12.66
C TYR A 404 9.68 -5.34 -13.33
N PHE A 405 8.87 -6.32 -12.93
CA PHE A 405 8.79 -7.66 -13.52
C PHE A 405 7.35 -7.90 -13.99
N PHE A 406 7.21 -8.42 -15.21
CA PHE A 406 5.93 -8.77 -15.82
C PHE A 406 5.93 -10.23 -16.26
N TYR A 407 4.79 -10.88 -16.09
CA TYR A 407 4.49 -12.23 -16.54
C TYR A 407 3.22 -12.27 -17.38
N SER A 408 3.24 -13.05 -18.47
CA SER A 408 2.06 -13.40 -19.28
C SER A 408 2.08 -14.88 -19.62
N GLY A 409 1.01 -15.57 -19.21
CA GLY A 409 0.81 -17.02 -19.37
C GLY A 409 -0.16 -17.42 -20.48
N GLN A 410 -0.62 -16.47 -21.33
CA GLN A 410 -1.68 -16.76 -22.32
C GLN A 410 -1.20 -17.67 -23.47
N ASN A 411 0.03 -17.44 -23.95
CA ASN A 411 0.61 -18.14 -25.10
C ASN A 411 1.99 -18.73 -24.70
N GLY A 412 2.00 -19.58 -23.66
CA GLY A 412 3.22 -20.09 -23.04
C GLY A 412 3.68 -19.24 -21.85
N CYS A 413 4.92 -19.43 -21.40
CA CYS A 413 5.50 -18.69 -20.26
C CYS A 413 6.38 -17.55 -20.77
N TYR A 414 5.87 -16.32 -20.71
CA TYR A 414 6.63 -15.13 -21.07
C TYR A 414 6.85 -14.23 -19.86
N THR A 415 8.09 -13.80 -19.66
CA THR A 415 8.46 -12.82 -18.62
C THR A 415 9.28 -11.69 -19.22
N ARG A 416 9.09 -10.48 -18.70
CA ARG A 416 9.91 -9.31 -19.06
C ARG A 416 10.23 -8.50 -17.82
N THR A 417 11.50 -8.11 -17.70
CA THR A 417 11.98 -7.17 -16.69
C THR A 417 12.40 -5.88 -17.38
N PHE A 418 12.07 -4.73 -16.81
CA PHE A 418 12.55 -3.43 -17.27
C PHE A 418 12.42 -2.38 -16.17
N GLU A 419 13.22 -1.34 -16.25
CA GLU A 419 13.17 -0.23 -15.31
C GLU A 419 12.16 0.84 -15.75
N TYR A 420 11.22 1.22 -14.87
CA TYR A 420 10.47 2.47 -15.06
C TYR A 420 11.31 3.66 -14.62
N LYS A 421 11.49 4.62 -15.52
CA LYS A 421 12.11 5.90 -15.20
C LYS A 421 11.22 6.72 -14.27
N LYS A 422 11.84 7.46 -13.35
CA LYS A 422 11.15 8.46 -12.54
C LYS A 422 10.53 9.52 -13.42
N ASN A 423 9.26 9.84 -13.15
CA ASN A 423 8.62 11.00 -13.74
C ASN A 423 8.98 12.25 -12.91
N PRO A 424 9.67 13.27 -13.48
CA PRO A 424 10.00 14.51 -12.78
C PRO A 424 8.78 15.29 -12.28
N GLU A 425 7.64 15.13 -12.95
CA GLU A 425 6.35 15.76 -12.61
C GLU A 425 5.50 14.89 -11.67
N CYS A 426 5.99 13.72 -11.26
CA CYS A 426 5.27 12.82 -10.36
C CYS A 426 4.83 13.55 -9.09
N PHE A 427 3.56 13.43 -8.71
CA PHE A 427 3.07 14.09 -7.49
C PHE A 427 3.79 13.61 -6.22
N THR A 428 4.10 12.32 -6.11
CA THR A 428 4.75 11.76 -4.92
C THR A 428 6.27 12.01 -4.90
N CYS A 429 7.01 11.50 -5.90
CA CYS A 429 8.49 11.55 -5.89
C CYS A 429 9.13 12.58 -6.84
N GLY A 430 8.33 13.35 -7.59
CA GLY A 430 8.85 14.35 -8.53
C GLY A 430 9.36 15.60 -7.81
N VAL A 431 10.55 16.05 -8.21
CA VAL A 431 11.24 17.25 -7.69
C VAL A 431 10.70 18.55 -8.28
N SER A 432 10.06 18.49 -9.46
CA SER A 432 9.59 19.66 -10.18
C SER A 432 8.29 20.22 -9.58
N LYS A 433 8.16 21.55 -9.59
CA LYS A 433 6.85 22.20 -9.42
C LYS A 433 5.96 21.70 -10.56
N ILE A 434 4.80 21.16 -10.22
CA ILE A 434 3.83 20.78 -11.25
C ILE A 434 3.28 22.07 -11.84
N HIS A 435 3.47 22.25 -13.14
CA HIS A 435 2.93 23.39 -13.89
C HIS A 435 1.61 22.98 -14.53
N LEU A 436 0.54 23.73 -14.24
CA LEU A 436 -0.75 23.53 -14.89
C LEU A 436 -1.26 24.85 -15.45
N GLU A 437 -1.76 24.80 -16.67
CA GLU A 437 -2.40 25.94 -17.30
C GLU A 437 -3.89 25.97 -16.97
N VAL A 438 -4.36 27.10 -16.45
CA VAL A 438 -5.78 27.31 -16.11
C VAL A 438 -6.27 28.60 -16.77
N HIS A 439 -7.49 28.56 -17.30
CA HIS A 439 -8.09 29.71 -17.96
C HIS A 439 -8.60 30.74 -16.94
N SER A 440 -8.41 32.04 -17.20
CA SER A 440 -8.77 33.12 -16.26
C SER A 440 -10.27 33.19 -15.91
N THR A 441 -11.14 32.71 -16.80
CA THR A 441 -12.60 32.68 -16.59
C THR A 441 -13.09 31.48 -15.79
N ALA A 442 -12.23 30.51 -15.48
CA ALA A 442 -12.63 29.34 -14.70
C ALA A 442 -12.94 29.72 -13.25
N LEU A 443 -13.93 29.06 -12.64
CA LEU A 443 -14.23 29.17 -11.22
C LEU A 443 -13.14 28.47 -10.40
N LEU A 444 -12.76 29.06 -9.27
CA LEU A 444 -11.80 28.44 -8.37
C LEU A 444 -12.28 27.07 -7.86
N GLY A 445 -13.59 26.94 -7.61
CA GLY A 445 -14.22 25.69 -7.22
C GLY A 445 -14.14 24.59 -8.28
N ASP A 446 -14.20 24.94 -9.56
CA ASP A 446 -14.08 23.98 -10.66
C ASP A 446 -12.64 23.52 -10.84
N ILE A 447 -11.67 24.43 -10.70
CA ILE A 447 -10.24 24.08 -10.69
C ILE A 447 -9.97 23.13 -9.52
N LYS A 448 -10.47 23.44 -8.32
CA LYS A 448 -10.36 22.56 -7.15
C LYS A 448 -10.95 21.18 -7.43
N LYS A 449 -12.18 21.10 -7.96
CA LYS A 449 -12.82 19.83 -8.32
C LYS A 449 -12.02 19.06 -9.37
N GLN A 450 -11.52 19.72 -10.41
CA GLN A 450 -10.71 19.10 -11.43
C GLN A 450 -9.42 18.50 -10.86
N LEU A 451 -8.75 19.22 -9.96
CA LEU A 451 -7.53 18.75 -9.30
C LEU A 451 -7.80 17.61 -8.32
N ASP A 452 -8.86 17.74 -7.52
CA ASP A 452 -9.33 16.70 -6.60
C ASP A 452 -9.69 15.41 -7.37
N GLN A 453 -10.37 15.53 -8.53
CA GLN A 453 -10.80 14.37 -9.33
C GLN A 453 -9.67 13.76 -10.17
N LYS A 454 -8.92 14.58 -10.90
CA LYS A 454 -7.88 14.12 -11.83
C LYS A 454 -6.65 13.58 -11.09
N HIS A 455 -6.27 14.22 -9.99
CA HIS A 455 -5.03 13.91 -9.27
C HIS A 455 -5.27 13.31 -7.88
N LYS A 456 -6.53 13.13 -7.45
CA LYS A 456 -6.90 12.59 -6.12
C LYS A 456 -6.22 13.35 -4.98
N LEU A 457 -6.29 14.67 -5.06
CA LEU A 457 -5.67 15.58 -4.11
C LEU A 457 -6.67 16.10 -3.09
N GLU A 458 -6.17 16.47 -1.92
CA GLU A 458 -6.84 17.32 -0.95
C GLU A 458 -6.23 18.73 -1.06
N CYS A 459 -6.89 19.60 -1.81
CA CYS A 459 -6.50 21.01 -1.91
C CYS A 459 -6.59 21.68 -0.53
N SER A 460 -5.44 22.04 0.03
CA SER A 460 -5.34 22.65 1.36
C SER A 460 -5.39 24.17 1.31
N ALA A 461 -4.69 24.80 0.34
CA ALA A 461 -4.76 26.24 0.16
C ALA A 461 -4.37 26.69 -1.26
N PHE A 462 -5.04 27.73 -1.77
CA PHE A 462 -4.59 28.49 -2.94
C PHE A 462 -4.04 29.83 -2.46
N VAL A 463 -2.79 30.13 -2.83
CA VAL A 463 -2.03 31.28 -2.35
C VAL A 463 -1.42 32.01 -3.53
N THR A 464 -1.54 33.34 -3.54
CA THR A 464 -0.91 34.20 -4.55
C THR A 464 0.59 34.32 -4.35
N ARG A 465 1.30 34.90 -5.32
CA ARG A 465 2.75 35.13 -5.22
C ARG A 465 3.14 36.02 -4.03
N ASP A 466 2.29 36.97 -3.66
CA ASP A 466 2.43 37.88 -2.50
C ASP A 466 2.01 37.24 -1.17
N GLY A 467 1.68 35.94 -1.15
CA GLY A 467 1.39 35.20 0.09
C GLY A 467 -0.06 35.33 0.57
N LYS A 468 -0.94 36.00 -0.18
CA LYS A 468 -2.36 36.11 0.16
C LYS A 468 -3.09 34.80 -0.15
N ALA A 469 -3.72 34.21 0.87
CA ALA A 469 -4.55 33.02 0.70
C ALA A 469 -5.90 33.40 0.06
N ILE A 470 -6.14 32.88 -1.14
CA ILE A 470 -7.43 33.00 -1.85
C ILE A 470 -8.41 31.93 -1.36
N TYR A 471 -7.89 30.76 -1.01
CA TYR A 471 -8.65 29.67 -0.40
C TYR A 471 -7.79 28.94 0.62
N ASN A 472 -8.38 28.54 1.74
CA ASN A 472 -7.73 27.74 2.76
C ASN A 472 -8.76 26.81 3.41
N ALA A 473 -8.50 25.50 3.40
CA ALA A 473 -9.40 24.49 3.97
C ALA A 473 -9.33 24.37 5.51
N GLY A 474 -8.36 25.04 6.15
CA GLY A 474 -8.14 25.03 7.59
C GLY A 474 -8.60 26.32 8.27
N ALA A 475 -7.70 26.97 9.01
CA ALA A 475 -8.02 28.08 9.91
C ALA A 475 -8.75 29.26 9.24
N PHE A 476 -8.59 29.47 7.93
CA PHE A 476 -9.20 30.58 7.19
C PHE A 476 -10.37 30.15 6.29
N PHE A 477 -10.97 28.97 6.52
CA PHE A 477 -12.05 28.46 5.68
C PHE A 477 -13.27 29.39 5.64
N VAL A 478 -13.74 29.87 6.79
CA VAL A 478 -14.91 30.77 6.86
C VAL A 478 -14.69 32.06 6.08
N ALA A 479 -13.46 32.60 6.06
CA ALA A 479 -13.14 33.81 5.33
C ALA A 479 -12.96 33.60 3.81
N THR A 480 -12.66 32.37 3.37
CA THR A 480 -12.21 32.10 2.00
C THR A 480 -13.09 31.16 1.20
N HIS A 481 -14.02 30.42 1.83
CA HIS A 481 -14.90 29.46 1.15
C HIS A 481 -15.77 30.11 0.05
N GLY A 482 -16.25 31.34 0.27
CA GLY A 482 -17.03 32.09 -0.72
C GLY A 482 -16.27 32.43 -2.00
N ASN A 483 -14.94 32.31 -2.02
CA ASN A 483 -14.14 32.51 -3.23
C ASN A 483 -14.21 31.32 -4.19
N LEU A 484 -14.73 30.16 -3.77
CA LEU A 484 -14.91 29.00 -4.66
C LEU A 484 -15.90 29.26 -5.80
N GLU A 485 -16.85 30.17 -5.60
CA GLU A 485 -17.86 30.58 -6.57
C GLU A 485 -17.42 31.77 -7.44
N ARG A 486 -16.18 32.24 -7.27
CA ARG A 486 -15.61 33.37 -8.02
C ARG A 486 -14.62 32.89 -9.07
N THR A 487 -14.52 33.65 -10.16
CA THR A 487 -13.56 33.39 -11.23
C THR A 487 -12.14 33.80 -10.81
N ILE A 488 -11.14 33.16 -11.41
CA ILE A 488 -9.73 33.48 -11.17
C ILE A 488 -9.42 34.95 -11.48
N GLU A 489 -10.01 35.51 -12.53
CA GLU A 489 -9.87 36.92 -12.90
C GLU A 489 -10.33 37.90 -11.82
N VAL A 490 -11.41 37.59 -11.10
CA VAL A 490 -11.92 38.44 -10.01
C VAL A 490 -11.04 38.33 -8.77
N LEU A 491 -10.45 37.16 -8.54
CA LEU A 491 -9.69 36.86 -7.33
C LEU A 491 -8.23 37.34 -7.39
N LEU A 492 -7.70 37.57 -8.60
CA LEU A 492 -6.31 37.96 -8.82
C LEU A 492 -6.21 39.37 -9.41
N PRO A 493 -5.60 40.34 -8.71
CA PRO A 493 -5.35 41.66 -9.29
C PRO A 493 -4.45 41.54 -10.53
N LYS A 494 -4.72 42.39 -11.53
CA LYS A 494 -4.32 42.30 -12.97
C LYS A 494 -2.84 42.05 -13.33
N LYS A 495 -1.92 41.87 -12.37
CA LYS A 495 -0.47 41.64 -12.57
C LYS A 495 0.04 40.25 -12.17
N THR A 496 -0.80 39.35 -11.63
CA THR A 496 -0.35 38.03 -11.16
C THR A 496 -0.82 36.90 -12.09
N ASN A 497 0.12 36.31 -12.84
CA ASN A 497 -0.17 35.19 -13.75
C ASN A 497 0.13 33.81 -13.14
N ILE A 498 0.55 33.74 -11.87
CA ILE A 498 0.91 32.49 -11.19
C ILE A 498 0.17 32.39 -9.86
N LEU A 499 -0.55 31.29 -9.69
CA LEU A 499 -1.22 30.90 -8.45
C LEU A 499 -0.51 29.67 -7.87
N THR A 500 -0.18 29.70 -6.58
CA THR A 500 0.42 28.54 -5.91
C THR A 500 -0.68 27.76 -5.21
N LEU A 501 -0.79 26.47 -5.51
CA LEU A 501 -1.62 25.53 -4.77
C LEU A 501 -0.76 24.70 -3.82
N PHE A 502 -1.18 24.63 -2.57
CA PHE A 502 -0.71 23.65 -1.61
C PHE A 502 -1.75 22.53 -1.50
N ALA A 503 -1.36 21.34 -1.89
CA ALA A 503 -2.21 20.16 -1.83
C ALA A 503 -1.44 18.98 -1.25
N LYS A 504 -2.15 18.08 -0.60
CA LYS A 504 -1.62 16.80 -0.12
C LYS A 504 -2.46 15.68 -0.70
N LYS A 505 -1.94 14.46 -0.75
CA LYS A 505 -2.80 13.29 -0.98
C LYS A 505 -3.52 12.91 0.32
N PRO A 506 -4.71 12.29 0.23
CA PRO A 506 -5.37 11.72 1.39
C PRO A 506 -4.42 10.84 2.22
N GLY A 507 -4.31 11.13 3.51
CA GLY A 507 -3.44 10.41 4.45
C GLY A 507 -1.95 10.77 4.41
N SER A 508 -1.54 11.71 3.55
CA SER A 508 -0.19 12.29 3.57
C SER A 508 -0.13 13.52 4.48
N THR A 509 0.96 13.67 5.23
CA THR A 509 1.26 14.88 6.02
C THR A 509 2.04 15.92 5.21
N LYS A 510 2.64 15.53 4.08
CA LYS A 510 3.50 16.40 3.26
C LYS A 510 2.67 17.17 2.24
N LEU A 511 2.66 18.49 2.34
CA LEU A 511 2.08 19.38 1.33
C LEU A 511 3.03 19.50 0.14
N LYS A 512 2.49 19.31 -1.07
CA LYS A 512 3.19 19.61 -2.32
C LYS A 512 2.75 20.97 -2.86
N LYS A 513 3.73 21.73 -3.32
CA LYS A 513 3.55 23.01 -4.01
C LYS A 513 3.33 22.76 -5.50
N ILE A 514 2.18 23.20 -6.00
CA ILE A 514 1.82 23.19 -7.43
C ILE A 514 1.79 24.65 -7.90
N SER A 515 2.38 24.93 -9.06
CA SER A 515 2.35 26.24 -9.69
C SER A 515 1.34 26.23 -10.83
N LEU A 516 0.25 26.96 -10.66
CA LEU A 516 -0.77 27.14 -11.67
C LEU A 516 -0.44 28.41 -12.47
N THR A 517 -0.20 28.27 -13.76
CA THR A 517 -0.01 29.40 -14.68
C THR A 517 -1.37 29.75 -15.25
N ILE A 518 -1.74 31.03 -15.15
CA ILE A 518 -3.05 31.50 -15.58
C ILE A 518 -2.91 32.04 -16.99
N VAL A 519 -3.60 31.38 -17.92
CA VAL A 519 -3.72 31.80 -19.31
C VAL A 519 -4.93 32.72 -19.39
N LYS A 520 -4.69 33.97 -19.77
CA LYS A 520 -5.79 34.91 -20.03
C LYS A 520 -6.51 34.45 -21.28
N ALA A 521 -7.84 34.52 -21.27
CA ALA A 521 -8.62 34.38 -22.48
C ALA A 521 -8.06 35.33 -23.53
N ASP A 522 -7.67 34.81 -24.70
CA ASP A 522 -7.42 35.67 -25.85
C ASP A 522 -8.64 36.56 -26.03
N THR A 523 -8.46 37.86 -25.80
CA THR A 523 -9.33 38.87 -26.41
C THR A 523 -9.14 38.67 -27.90
N LYS A 524 -10.06 37.91 -28.51
CA LYS A 524 -10.16 37.79 -29.97
C LYS A 524 -10.01 39.18 -30.57
N ARG A 525 -9.13 39.28 -31.57
CA ARG A 525 -9.24 40.30 -32.62
C ARG A 525 -10.66 40.35 -33.16
#